data_AF-A0A6L9ZVX6-F1
#
_entry.id   AF-A0A6L9ZVX6-F1
#
_cell.length_a   1.000
_cell.length_b   1.000
_cell.length_c   1.000
_cell.angle_alpha   90.00
_cell.angle_beta   90.00
_cell.angle_gamma   90.00
#
_symmetry.space_group_name_H-M   'P 1'
#
loop_
_entity.id
_entity.type
_entity.pdbx_description
1 polymer ?
#
loop_
_entity_poly.entity_id
_entity_poly.type
_entity_poly.pdbx_seq_one_letter_code
_entity_poly.pdbx_strand_id
1 'polypeptide(L)'
;MKNLTVDSQKNCLLVDKTWMENLQKEAASASLDPGMYVLRIKSGSFSYGSGMGAEPFVLLWIYGGKFVNLKTNVETSATWSSLNGYDDTITLEVKEAITVSALFLDVYEDDNSGEVTVSILDA
;
A
#
# COMPACT_ATOMS: atom_id res chain seq x y z
N MET A 1 -23.88 -19.91 3.68
CA MET A 1 -22.54 -19.28 3.58
C MET A 1 -22.21 -19.16 2.10
N LYS A 2 -21.78 -17.98 1.62
CA LYS A 2 -21.38 -17.76 0.22
C LYS A 2 -19.87 -17.50 0.21
N ASN A 3 -19.13 -18.21 -0.65
CA ASN A 3 -17.68 -18.11 -0.75
C ASN A 3 -17.29 -17.71 -2.18
N LEU A 4 -16.24 -16.90 -2.31
CA LEU A 4 -15.53 -16.67 -3.56
C LEU A 4 -14.15 -17.32 -3.46
N THR A 5 -13.72 -18.03 -4.49
CA THR A 5 -12.36 -18.57 -4.61
C THR A 5 -11.62 -17.75 -5.65
N VAL A 6 -10.44 -17.25 -5.31
CA VAL A 6 -9.61 -16.42 -6.19
C VAL A 6 -8.41 -17.26 -6.65
N ASP A 7 -8.31 -17.49 -7.95
CA ASP A 7 -7.21 -18.24 -8.56
C ASP A 7 -6.15 -17.31 -9.14
N SER A 8 -4.88 -17.58 -8.82
CA SER A 8 -3.75 -16.72 -9.19
C SER A 8 -3.52 -16.54 -10.70
N GLN A 9 -4.08 -17.41 -11.55
CA GLN A 9 -3.94 -17.30 -13.01
C GLN A 9 -5.22 -16.77 -13.65
N LYS A 10 -6.39 -17.21 -13.18
CA LYS A 10 -7.69 -16.85 -13.77
C LYS A 10 -8.24 -15.53 -13.25
N ASN A 11 -7.84 -15.11 -12.04
CA ASN A 11 -8.34 -13.92 -11.37
C ASN A 11 -7.20 -12.96 -11.04
N CYS A 12 -6.30 -12.73 -12.00
CA CYS A 12 -5.15 -11.86 -11.85
C CYS A 12 -5.11 -10.82 -12.98
N LEU A 13 -5.08 -9.54 -12.60
CA LEU A 13 -4.75 -8.47 -13.53
C LEU A 13 -3.23 -8.47 -13.69
N LEU A 14 -2.75 -8.69 -14.92
CA LEU A 14 -1.33 -8.63 -15.20
C LEU A 14 -0.82 -7.20 -15.06
N VAL A 15 0.16 -7.04 -14.19
CA VAL A 15 0.91 -5.81 -14.00
C VAL A 15 2.25 -5.96 -14.70
N ASP A 16 2.47 -5.18 -15.75
CA ASP A 16 3.70 -5.24 -16.53
C ASP A 16 4.82 -4.34 -15.97
N LYS A 17 5.99 -4.45 -16.59
CA LYS A 17 7.18 -3.71 -16.18
C LYS A 17 6.98 -2.19 -16.28
N THR A 18 6.40 -1.70 -17.37
CA THR A 18 6.15 -0.28 -17.60
C THR A 18 5.23 0.28 -16.53
N TRP A 19 4.17 -0.48 -16.19
CA TRP A 19 3.24 -0.10 -15.15
C TRP A 19 3.92 -0.03 -13.78
N MET A 20 4.76 -1.01 -13.42
CA MET A 20 5.52 -0.98 -12.17
C MET A 20 6.54 0.16 -12.09
N GLU A 21 7.21 0.47 -13.20
CA GLU A 21 8.16 1.59 -13.26
C GLU A 21 7.44 2.93 -13.04
N ASN A 22 6.29 3.14 -13.71
CA ASN A 22 5.48 4.33 -13.50
C ASN A 22 4.94 4.38 -12.06
N LEU A 23 4.45 3.27 -11.53
CA LEU A 23 3.96 3.19 -10.16
C LEU A 23 5.02 3.62 -9.14
N GLN A 24 6.24 3.11 -9.26
CA GLN A 24 7.34 3.47 -8.36
C GLN A 24 7.81 4.92 -8.56
N LYS A 25 7.66 5.47 -9.76
CA LYS A 25 8.02 6.84 -10.09
C LYS A 25 7.02 7.87 -9.53
N GLU A 26 5.73 7.58 -9.60
CA GLU A 26 4.67 8.52 -9.20
C GLU A 26 4.26 8.36 -7.72
N ALA A 27 4.56 7.23 -7.08
CA ALA A 27 4.20 7.01 -5.68
C ALA A 27 5.01 7.84 -4.68
N ALA A 28 4.35 8.31 -3.63
CA ALA A 28 5.04 8.83 -2.45
C ALA A 28 5.83 7.70 -1.78
N SER A 29 7.15 7.86 -1.64
CA SER A 29 8.02 6.76 -1.22
C SER A 29 8.99 7.14 -0.11
N ALA A 30 9.31 6.17 0.74
CA ALA A 30 10.30 6.28 1.81
C ALA A 30 11.14 5.00 1.91
N SER A 31 12.42 5.15 2.22
CA SER A 31 13.31 4.03 2.55
C SER A 31 13.28 3.74 4.04
N LEU A 32 13.25 2.46 4.41
CA LEU A 32 13.34 1.99 5.78
C LEU A 32 14.57 1.11 5.94
N ASP A 33 15.39 1.43 6.93
CA ASP A 33 16.52 0.61 7.36
C ASP A 33 16.04 -0.56 8.24
N PRO A 34 16.90 -1.53 8.60
CA PRO A 34 16.53 -2.60 9.52
C PRO A 34 15.98 -2.06 10.84
N GLY A 35 14.81 -2.54 11.25
CA GLY A 35 14.06 -2.01 12.38
C GLY A 35 12.62 -2.53 12.41
N MET A 36 11.85 -2.11 13.42
CA MET A 36 10.44 -2.44 13.53
C MET A 36 9.61 -1.18 13.30
N TYR A 37 8.64 -1.26 12.40
CA TYR A 37 7.86 -0.09 11.98
C TYR A 37 6.37 -0.37 11.98
N VAL A 38 5.58 0.62 12.37
CA VAL A 38 4.12 0.65 12.21
C VAL A 38 3.74 1.73 11.21
N LEU A 39 3.05 1.35 10.15
CA LEU A 39 2.50 2.26 9.16
C LEU A 39 0.99 2.37 9.32
N ARG A 40 0.46 3.60 9.25
CA ARG A 40 -0.98 3.89 9.34
C ARG A 40 -1.35 5.19 8.65
N ILE A 41 -2.64 5.34 8.32
CA ILE A 41 -3.18 6.65 7.93
C ILE A 41 -3.26 7.51 9.20
N LYS A 42 -2.53 8.63 9.20
CA LYS A 42 -2.56 9.62 10.28
C LYS A 42 -3.78 10.52 10.16
N SER A 43 -4.13 10.93 8.95
CA SER A 43 -5.20 11.88 8.65
C SER A 43 -5.52 11.92 7.16
N GLY A 44 -6.65 12.52 6.82
CA GLY A 44 -7.06 12.75 5.43
C GLY A 44 -7.94 11.65 4.87
N SER A 45 -8.41 11.84 3.64
CA SER A 45 -9.32 10.92 2.94
C SER A 45 -9.20 11.13 1.44
N PHE A 46 -9.60 10.12 0.67
CA PHE A 46 -9.56 10.12 -0.77
C PHE A 46 -10.93 9.81 -1.37
N SER A 47 -11.24 10.40 -2.52
CA SER A 47 -12.46 10.13 -3.27
C SER A 47 -12.20 10.12 -4.78
N TYR A 48 -12.76 9.11 -5.45
CA TYR A 48 -12.77 8.88 -6.91
C TYR A 48 -13.70 9.83 -7.68
N GLY A 49 -13.95 11.03 -7.17
CA GLY A 49 -14.91 11.93 -7.77
C GLY A 49 -15.35 13.07 -6.86
N SER A 50 -15.48 14.27 -7.45
CA SER A 50 -15.98 15.44 -6.74
C SER A 50 -17.39 15.21 -6.19
N GLY A 51 -17.58 15.40 -4.89
CA GLY A 51 -18.89 15.29 -4.23
C GLY A 51 -19.33 13.87 -3.88
N MET A 52 -18.48 12.87 -4.09
CA MET A 52 -18.68 11.52 -3.56
C MET A 52 -18.23 11.40 -2.10
N GLY A 53 -18.64 10.32 -1.43
CA GLY A 53 -18.07 9.99 -0.12
C GLY A 53 -16.56 9.76 -0.23
N ALA A 54 -15.80 10.29 0.72
CA ALA A 54 -14.37 10.08 0.81
C ALA A 54 -14.07 9.03 1.87
N GLU A 55 -13.17 8.09 1.56
CA GLU A 55 -12.74 7.05 2.50
C GLU A 55 -11.24 7.17 2.80
N PRO A 56 -10.81 6.81 4.03
CA PRO A 56 -9.40 6.68 4.35
C PRO A 56 -8.84 5.39 3.73
N PHE A 57 -8.33 5.51 2.52
CA PHE A 57 -7.71 4.41 1.79
C PHE A 57 -6.30 4.78 1.33
N VAL A 58 -5.38 3.83 1.28
CA VAL A 58 -4.13 3.93 0.51
C VAL A 58 -3.63 2.53 0.16
N LEU A 59 -3.11 2.36 -1.04
CA LEU A 59 -2.41 1.15 -1.45
C LEU A 59 -0.91 1.30 -1.16
N LEU A 60 -0.31 0.27 -0.60
CA LEU A 60 1.11 0.18 -0.30
C LEU A 60 1.77 -0.86 -1.21
N TRP A 61 2.84 -0.46 -1.87
CA TRP A 61 3.80 -1.35 -2.52
C TRP A 61 5.10 -1.34 -1.72
N ILE A 62 5.46 -2.48 -1.12
CA ILE A 62 6.62 -2.60 -0.26
C ILE A 62 7.58 -3.59 -0.92
N TYR A 63 8.82 -3.17 -1.18
CA TYR A 63 9.75 -3.95 -1.98
C TYR A 63 11.22 -3.66 -1.68
N GLY A 64 12.08 -4.54 -2.16
CA GLY A 64 13.51 -4.53 -1.86
C GLY A 64 13.80 -5.35 -0.59
N GLY A 65 15.09 -5.54 -0.31
CA GLY A 65 15.59 -6.20 0.89
C GLY A 65 14.80 -7.44 1.33
N LYS A 66 14.67 -7.60 2.64
CA LYS A 66 13.86 -8.62 3.30
C LYS A 66 13.17 -8.02 4.51
N PHE A 67 11.91 -8.42 4.70
CA PHE A 67 11.10 -7.98 5.82
C PHE A 67 10.00 -8.99 6.12
N VAL A 68 9.46 -8.94 7.33
CA VAL A 68 8.29 -9.73 7.75
C VAL A 68 7.10 -8.80 7.91
N ASN A 69 6.00 -9.09 7.21
CA ASN A 69 4.71 -8.48 7.53
C ASN A 69 4.11 -9.24 8.71
N LEU A 70 4.03 -8.62 9.89
CA LEU A 70 3.59 -9.30 11.10
C LEU A 70 2.09 -9.66 11.10
N LYS A 71 1.29 -9.08 10.19
CA LYS A 71 -0.13 -9.47 10.01
C LYS A 71 -0.25 -10.85 9.38
N THR A 72 0.66 -11.22 8.48
CA THR A 72 0.68 -12.52 7.81
C THR A 72 1.76 -13.46 8.37
N ASN A 73 2.73 -12.91 9.10
CA ASN A 73 3.92 -13.58 9.60
C ASN A 73 4.75 -14.24 8.48
N VAL A 74 4.78 -13.64 7.29
CA VAL A 74 5.52 -14.11 6.13
C VAL A 74 6.71 -13.19 5.87
N GLU A 75 7.90 -13.77 5.78
CA GLU A 75 9.09 -13.08 5.28
C GLU A 75 9.04 -13.02 3.75
N THR A 76 9.27 -11.83 3.19
CA THR A 76 9.27 -11.59 1.74
C THR A 76 10.21 -10.43 1.40
N SER A 77 10.47 -10.27 0.10
CA SER A 77 11.18 -9.12 -0.48
C SER A 77 10.25 -8.16 -1.23
N ALA A 78 8.98 -8.53 -1.36
CA ALA A 78 7.97 -7.72 -2.03
C ALA A 78 6.55 -8.11 -1.60
N THR A 79 5.68 -7.14 -1.35
CA THR A 79 4.27 -7.39 -1.10
C THR A 79 3.41 -6.15 -1.35
N TRP A 80 2.13 -6.39 -1.62
CA TRP A 80 1.10 -5.37 -1.62
C TRP A 80 0.38 -5.39 -0.27
N SER A 81 0.04 -4.21 0.24
CA SER A 81 -0.89 -4.08 1.36
C SER A 81 -1.78 -2.88 1.16
N SER A 82 -2.82 -2.76 1.97
CA SER A 82 -3.69 -1.58 1.99
C SER A 82 -3.91 -1.13 3.43
N LEU A 83 -4.09 0.17 3.60
CA LEU A 83 -4.70 0.75 4.79
C LEU A 83 -6.08 1.25 4.34
N ASN A 84 -7.15 0.64 4.84
CA ASN A 84 -8.52 0.93 4.43
C ASN A 84 -9.38 1.29 5.65
N GLY A 85 -8.93 2.29 6.39
CA GLY A 85 -9.46 2.69 7.68
C GLY A 85 -8.44 3.52 8.45
N TYR A 86 -8.90 4.42 9.32
CA TYR A 86 -8.00 5.18 10.21
C TYR A 86 -7.33 4.29 11.28
N ASP A 87 -7.98 3.18 11.64
CA ASP A 87 -7.47 2.23 12.63
C ASP A 87 -6.64 1.10 11.98
N ASP A 88 -6.59 1.05 10.64
CA ASP A 88 -5.78 0.07 9.93
C ASP A 88 -4.30 0.38 10.12
N THR A 89 -3.55 -0.69 10.41
CA THR A 89 -2.09 -0.65 10.57
C THR A 89 -1.46 -1.82 9.83
N ILE A 90 -0.22 -1.61 9.39
CA ILE A 90 0.69 -2.69 9.04
C ILE A 90 1.94 -2.55 9.89
N THR A 91 2.35 -3.66 10.51
CA THR A 91 3.60 -3.73 11.26
C THR A 91 4.61 -4.56 10.48
N LEU A 92 5.79 -3.98 10.27
CA LEU A 92 6.89 -4.58 9.53
C LEU A 92 8.08 -4.81 10.46
N GLU A 93 8.66 -6.00 10.41
CA GLU A 93 10.03 -6.24 10.87
C GLU A 93 10.95 -6.20 9.66
N VAL A 94 11.71 -5.12 9.51
CA VAL A 94 12.63 -4.89 8.40
C VAL A 94 14.00 -5.47 8.75
N LYS A 95 14.53 -6.35 7.89
CA LYS A 95 15.81 -7.04 8.11
C LYS A 95 16.93 -6.51 7.23
N GLU A 96 16.59 -6.00 6.07
CA GLU A 96 17.48 -5.33 5.11
C GLU A 96 16.76 -4.08 4.61
N ALA A 97 17.48 -3.07 4.12
CA ALA A 97 16.86 -1.84 3.66
C ALA A 97 15.79 -2.10 2.58
N ILE A 98 14.62 -1.49 2.75
CA ILE A 98 13.47 -1.61 1.84
C ILE A 98 12.95 -0.24 1.42
N THR A 99 12.10 -0.23 0.40
CA THR A 99 11.29 0.92 0.00
C THR A 99 9.82 0.63 0.27
N VAL A 100 9.13 1.60 0.88
CA VAL A 100 7.69 1.66 0.98
C VAL A 100 7.19 2.74 0.04
N SER A 101 6.33 2.37 -0.91
CA SER A 101 5.63 3.28 -1.80
C SER A 101 4.14 3.29 -1.46
N ALA A 102 3.54 4.47 -1.38
CA ALA A 102 2.14 4.70 -1.06
C ALA A 102 1.47 5.49 -2.20
N LEU A 103 0.31 5.00 -2.67
CA LEU A 103 -0.39 5.59 -3.80
C LEU A 103 -1.90 5.27 -3.82
N PHE A 104 -2.60 5.98 -4.69
CA PHE A 104 -3.94 5.64 -5.15
C PHE A 104 -3.87 4.98 -6.52
N LEU A 105 -4.84 4.12 -6.84
CA LEU A 105 -5.00 3.56 -8.18
C LEU A 105 -6.31 4.04 -8.77
N ASP A 106 -6.23 4.70 -9.92
CA ASP A 106 -7.37 5.19 -10.66
C ASP A 106 -7.09 5.19 -12.16
N VAL A 107 -8.15 5.06 -12.96
CA VAL A 107 -8.11 5.17 -14.42
C VAL A 107 -8.47 6.59 -14.90
N TYR A 108 -8.95 7.47 -14.01
CA TYR A 108 -9.30 8.86 -14.34
C TYR A 108 -8.90 9.85 -13.24
N GLU A 109 -7.63 10.26 -13.22
CA GLU A 109 -7.07 11.09 -12.13
C GLU A 109 -7.74 12.47 -11.96
N ASP A 110 -8.26 13.06 -13.03
CA ASP A 110 -8.75 14.45 -13.05
C ASP A 110 -9.96 14.71 -12.13
N ASP A 111 -10.71 13.67 -11.73
CA ASP A 111 -11.84 13.82 -10.79
C ASP A 111 -11.50 13.45 -9.34
N ASN A 112 -10.27 13.02 -9.08
CA ASN A 112 -9.83 12.71 -7.74
C ASN A 112 -9.83 13.94 -6.84
N SER A 113 -10.14 13.70 -5.57
CA SER A 113 -10.06 14.74 -4.55
C SER A 113 -9.64 14.21 -3.20
N GLY A 114 -8.93 15.08 -2.46
CA GLY A 114 -8.41 14.76 -1.14
C GLY A 114 -6.96 14.25 -1.18
N GLU A 115 -6.43 14.05 0.02
CA GLU A 115 -5.08 13.55 0.27
C GLU A 115 -5.11 12.78 1.58
N VAL A 116 -4.25 11.77 1.72
CA VAL A 116 -4.01 11.06 2.98
C VAL A 116 -2.57 11.25 3.40
N THR A 117 -2.35 11.43 4.70
CA THR A 117 -1.01 11.40 5.29
C THR A 117 -0.77 10.03 5.90
N VAL A 118 0.23 9.30 5.42
CA VAL A 118 0.69 8.05 6.04
C VAL A 118 1.82 8.36 7.02
N SER A 119 1.69 7.89 8.27
CA SER A 119 2.79 7.94 9.24
C SER A 119 3.53 6.61 9.26
N ILE A 120 4.86 6.67 9.30
CA ILE A 120 5.74 5.54 9.59
C ILE A 120 6.34 5.81 10.98
N LEU A 121 6.07 4.92 11.93
CA LEU A 121 6.47 5.06 13.34
C LEU A 121 7.43 3.92 13.69
N ASP A 122 8.51 4.23 14.40
CA ASP A 122 9.33 3.20 15.04
C ASP A 122 8.49 2.51 16.14
N ALA A 123 8.58 1.18 16.22
CA ALA A 123 7.83 0.35 17.17
C ALA A 123 8.66 -0.05 18.40
#